data_AF-A0A3Q3VU39-F1
#
_entry.id   AF-A0A3Q3VU39-F1
#
_cell.length_a   1.000
_cell.length_b   1.000
_cell.length_c   1.000
_cell.angle_alpha   90.00
_cell.angle_beta   90.00
_cell.angle_gamma   90.00
#
_symmetry.space_group_name_H-M   'P 1'
#
loop_
_entity.id
_entity.type
_entity.pdbx_description
1 polymer ?
#
loop_
_entity_poly.entity_id
_entity_poly.type
_entity_poly.pdbx_seq_one_letter_code
_entity_poly.pdbx_strand_id
1 'polypeptide(L)'
;AAVEHRVAQMSADQTAAGRDFGPSHDSAGVCRCSGFFKDSRKPECLQHIMDEMISTEREYVRSLSYIIEHYFPEMERLDLPQDLRGKRSIIFGNVEKLWDFHTQYFLKDLELCAHCPLSISSCFLRHEDQFGMYALYSKNKPQSDALLSSHGNEFFKQMELGDKMDLASYLLKPIQRMSKYALLLKDLIKECSQSQEQELSDLRTAEDMVKFQLRHGNDLLAMDAIRSCDVSSAHT
;
A
#
# COMPACT_ATOMS: atom_id res chain seq x y z
N ALA A 1 24.86 7.79 4.24
CA ALA A 1 25.53 6.52 4.61
C ALA A 1 24.72 5.64 5.58
N ALA A 2 24.63 5.95 6.89
CA ALA A 2 23.94 5.07 7.86
C ALA A 2 22.39 5.14 7.81
N VAL A 3 21.83 6.26 7.35
CA VAL A 3 20.38 6.46 7.19
C VAL A 3 19.86 5.80 5.90
N GLU A 4 20.61 5.89 4.81
CA GLU A 4 20.30 5.21 3.54
C GLU A 4 20.33 3.68 3.69
N HIS A 5 21.25 3.15 4.51
CA HIS A 5 21.34 1.71 4.77
C HIS A 5 20.17 1.21 5.64
N ARG A 6 19.59 2.04 6.51
CA ARG A 6 18.41 1.66 7.33
C ARG A 6 17.10 1.66 6.54
N VAL A 7 16.96 2.57 5.57
CA VAL A 7 15.74 2.69 4.75
C VAL A 7 15.74 1.65 3.59
N ALA A 8 16.92 1.34 3.03
CA ALA A 8 17.06 0.21 2.10
C ALA A 8 16.76 -1.14 2.77
N GLN A 9 17.09 -1.28 4.06
CA GLN A 9 16.73 -2.47 4.86
C GLN A 9 15.20 -2.59 5.02
N MET A 10 14.48 -1.47 5.21
CA MET A 10 13.01 -1.48 5.29
C MET A 10 12.35 -1.93 3.98
N SER A 11 12.97 -1.66 2.83
CA SER A 11 12.51 -2.16 1.53
C SER A 11 12.84 -3.64 1.31
N ALA A 12 13.89 -4.18 1.93
CA ALA A 12 14.30 -5.57 1.81
C ALA A 12 13.52 -6.49 2.78
N ASP A 13 13.26 -6.05 4.01
CA ASP A 13 12.51 -6.80 5.03
C ASP A 13 11.00 -6.89 4.70
N GLN A 14 10.46 -5.97 3.90
CA GLN A 14 9.09 -6.04 3.39
C GLN A 14 8.83 -7.23 2.45
N THR A 15 9.89 -7.84 1.90
CA THR A 15 9.80 -9.07 1.09
C THR A 15 9.71 -10.35 1.93
N ALA A 16 10.04 -10.29 3.23
CA ALA A 16 10.15 -11.47 4.10
C ALA A 16 8.95 -11.66 5.04
N ALA A 17 8.22 -10.60 5.41
CA ALA A 17 7.13 -10.65 6.38
C ALA A 17 5.74 -11.06 5.80
N GLY A 18 5.70 -11.56 4.55
CA GLY A 18 4.46 -11.92 3.85
C GLY A 18 4.10 -13.41 3.88
N ARG A 19 4.69 -14.21 4.77
CA ARG A 19 4.41 -15.66 4.85
C ARG A 19 4.16 -16.11 6.29
N ASP A 20 3.01 -15.77 6.85
CA ASP A 20 2.36 -16.69 7.79
C ASP A 20 0.87 -16.37 7.95
N PHE A 21 0.04 -17.08 7.18
CA PHE A 21 -1.36 -17.33 7.52
C PHE A 21 -1.69 -18.72 6.99
N GLY A 22 -1.38 -19.74 7.79
CA GLY A 22 -1.90 -21.07 7.56
C GLY A 22 -3.38 -21.17 7.95
N PRO A 23 -4.17 -21.99 7.24
CA PRO A 23 -5.28 -22.71 7.83
C PRO A 23 -4.87 -24.18 8.02
N SER A 24 -5.13 -24.71 9.21
CA SER A 24 -4.97 -26.14 9.52
C SER A 24 -6.07 -26.99 8.86
N HIS A 25 -5.65 -28.10 8.25
CA HIS A 25 -6.36 -29.35 7.88
C HIS A 25 -7.57 -29.21 6.92
N ASP A 26 -7.54 -29.77 5.69
CA ASP A 26 -7.52 -31.22 5.44
C ASP A 26 -7.13 -31.60 3.98
N SER A 27 -6.39 -32.71 3.91
CA SER A 27 -6.26 -33.75 2.87
C SER A 27 -6.03 -33.45 1.37
N ALA A 28 -4.83 -33.90 0.95
CA ALA A 28 -4.51 -34.69 -0.25
C ALA A 28 -4.68 -34.11 -1.66
N GLY A 29 -3.54 -33.97 -2.36
CA GLY A 29 -3.51 -33.85 -3.82
C GLY A 29 -2.18 -33.37 -4.39
N VAL A 30 -1.13 -34.21 -4.33
CA VAL A 30 0.08 -34.00 -5.12
C VAL A 30 -0.30 -34.15 -6.60
N CYS A 31 -0.16 -33.08 -7.41
CA CYS A 31 -0.12 -33.22 -8.86
C CYS A 31 1.17 -32.62 -9.42
N ARG A 32 2.08 -33.52 -9.74
CA ARG A 32 3.36 -33.27 -10.40
C ARG A 32 3.13 -33.50 -11.89
N CYS A 33 3.10 -32.46 -12.73
CA CYS A 33 3.13 -32.64 -14.17
C CYS A 33 4.07 -31.62 -14.85
N SER A 34 5.26 -32.11 -15.16
CA SER A 34 5.99 -31.79 -16.38
C SER A 34 5.15 -32.17 -17.62
N GLY A 35 4.97 -31.24 -18.57
CA GLY A 35 4.41 -31.56 -19.89
C GLY A 35 3.58 -30.43 -20.50
N PHE A 36 4.02 -29.95 -21.66
CA PHE A 36 3.30 -29.08 -22.60
C PHE A 36 1.87 -29.58 -22.86
N PHE A 37 0.82 -28.78 -22.60
CA PHE A 37 -0.46 -28.83 -23.31
C PHE A 37 -1.28 -27.53 -23.18
N LYS A 38 -1.60 -26.98 -24.36
CA LYS A 38 -2.73 -26.14 -24.82
C LYS A 38 -3.26 -24.94 -24.02
N ASP A 39 -3.29 -23.85 -24.79
CA ASP A 39 -3.86 -22.52 -24.61
C ASP A 39 -5.38 -22.55 -24.34
N SER A 40 -5.78 -22.81 -23.09
CA SER A 40 -7.20 -22.78 -22.67
C SER A 40 -7.42 -22.23 -21.25
N ARG A 41 -6.38 -21.68 -20.61
CA ARG A 41 -6.40 -21.20 -19.20
C ARG A 41 -6.36 -19.67 -19.02
N LYS A 42 -6.36 -18.90 -20.11
CA LYS A 42 -6.15 -17.43 -20.06
C LYS A 42 -7.30 -16.62 -19.42
N PRO A 43 -8.60 -16.90 -19.69
CA PRO A 43 -9.69 -16.09 -19.14
C PRO A 43 -9.88 -16.25 -17.63
N GLU A 44 -9.73 -17.49 -17.14
CA GLU A 44 -9.88 -17.81 -15.71
C GLU A 44 -8.77 -17.16 -14.87
N CYS A 45 -7.54 -17.12 -15.40
CA CYS A 45 -6.40 -16.46 -14.75
C CYS A 45 -6.61 -14.94 -14.61
N LEU A 46 -7.06 -14.27 -15.69
CA LEU A 46 -7.37 -12.84 -15.66
C LEU A 46 -8.48 -12.51 -14.67
N GLN A 47 -9.54 -13.33 -14.62
CA GLN A 47 -10.62 -13.13 -13.66
C GLN A 47 -10.15 -13.30 -12.22
N HIS A 48 -9.30 -14.30 -11.93
CA HIS A 48 -8.74 -14.46 -10.59
C HIS A 48 -7.90 -13.27 -10.14
N ILE A 49 -7.11 -12.66 -11.04
CA ILE A 49 -6.34 -11.45 -10.71
C ILE A 49 -7.28 -10.27 -10.42
N MET A 50 -8.39 -10.13 -11.17
CA MET A 50 -9.40 -9.11 -10.91
C MET A 50 -10.12 -9.30 -9.58
N ASP A 51 -10.55 -10.53 -9.31
CA ASP A 51 -11.22 -10.89 -8.06
C ASP A 51 -10.28 -10.64 -6.87
N GLU A 52 -9.00 -10.98 -7.00
CA GLU A 52 -7.98 -10.69 -5.99
C GLU A 52 -7.80 -9.17 -5.81
N MET A 53 -7.75 -8.40 -6.90
CA MET A 53 -7.59 -6.95 -6.81
C MET A 53 -8.74 -6.30 -6.03
N ILE A 54 -9.98 -6.64 -6.38
CA ILE A 54 -11.19 -6.10 -5.75
C ILE A 54 -11.32 -6.60 -4.30
N SER A 55 -11.09 -7.89 -4.05
CA SER A 55 -11.17 -8.46 -2.71
C SER A 55 -10.17 -7.79 -1.77
N THR A 56 -8.92 -7.65 -2.21
CA THR A 56 -7.88 -6.99 -1.41
C THR A 56 -8.06 -5.48 -1.34
N GLU A 57 -8.76 -4.84 -2.30
CA GLU A 57 -9.17 -3.43 -2.22
C GLU A 57 -10.17 -3.21 -1.09
N ARG A 58 -11.21 -4.04 -1.04
CA ARG A 58 -12.23 -3.97 0.02
C ARG A 58 -11.59 -4.12 1.40
N GLU A 59 -10.64 -5.05 1.53
CA GLU A 59 -9.92 -5.24 2.77
C GLU A 59 -9.03 -4.04 3.15
N TYR A 60 -8.38 -3.43 2.15
CA TYR A 60 -7.62 -2.21 2.34
C TYR A 60 -8.51 -1.06 2.83
N VAL A 61 -9.64 -0.83 2.18
CA VAL A 61 -10.62 0.20 2.56
C VAL A 61 -11.13 -0.02 3.99
N ARG A 62 -11.50 -1.26 4.35
CA ARG A 62 -11.90 -1.61 5.73
C ARG A 62 -10.81 -1.28 6.73
N SER A 63 -9.57 -1.65 6.41
CA SER A 63 -8.43 -1.39 7.28
C SER A 63 -8.19 0.11 7.50
N LEU A 64 -8.35 0.93 6.45
CA LEU A 64 -8.27 2.38 6.59
C LEU A 64 -9.43 2.92 7.44
N SER A 65 -10.66 2.46 7.19
CA SER A 65 -11.85 2.83 7.98
C SER A 65 -11.64 2.55 9.46
N TYR A 66 -11.04 1.40 9.79
CA TYR A 66 -10.73 1.03 11.16
C TYR A 66 -9.82 2.06 11.86
N ILE A 67 -8.82 2.60 11.15
CA ILE A 67 -7.97 3.67 11.66
C ILE A 67 -8.79 4.92 12.00
N ILE A 68 -9.65 5.33 11.07
CA ILE A 68 -10.50 6.52 11.22
C ILE A 68 -11.50 6.33 12.38
N GLU A 69 -12.11 5.17 12.49
CA GLU A 69 -13.19 4.91 13.45
C GLU A 69 -12.66 4.66 14.87
N HIS A 70 -11.50 4.02 15.00
CA HIS A 70 -11.04 3.52 16.29
C HIS A 70 -9.77 4.19 16.82
N TYR A 71 -8.89 4.72 15.96
CA TYR A 71 -7.65 5.37 16.42
C TYR A 71 -7.72 6.90 16.37
N PHE A 72 -8.52 7.49 15.48
CA PHE A 72 -8.65 8.95 15.45
C PHE A 72 -9.31 9.54 16.70
N PRO A 73 -10.43 8.98 17.23
CA PRO A 73 -11.07 9.53 18.43
C PRO A 73 -10.13 9.49 19.65
N GLU A 74 -9.20 8.56 19.67
CA GLU A 74 -8.28 8.33 20.77
C GLU A 74 -7.25 9.47 20.91
N MET A 75 -7.04 10.23 19.84
CA MET A 75 -6.25 11.47 19.86
C MET A 75 -6.94 12.63 20.60
N GLU A 76 -8.21 12.47 20.97
CA GLU A 76 -8.99 13.49 21.69
C GLU A 76 -9.13 13.16 23.18
N ARG A 77 -8.59 12.02 23.61
CA ARG A 77 -8.70 11.59 25.02
C ARG A 77 -7.91 12.47 25.97
N LEU A 78 -8.46 12.61 27.18
CA LEU A 78 -7.85 13.42 28.24
C LEU A 78 -6.55 12.81 28.78
N ASP A 79 -6.42 11.49 28.74
CA ASP A 79 -5.24 10.74 29.16
C ASP A 79 -4.17 10.61 28.05
N LEU A 80 -4.40 11.21 26.87
CA LEU A 80 -3.42 11.21 25.79
C LEU A 80 -2.09 11.84 26.26
N PRO A 81 -0.95 11.15 26.11
CA PRO A 81 0.37 11.67 26.42
C PRO A 81 0.64 13.01 25.76
N GLN A 82 1.27 13.93 26.52
CA GLN A 82 1.53 15.29 26.05
C GLN A 82 2.33 15.31 24.74
N ASP A 83 3.24 14.36 24.56
CA ASP A 83 4.04 14.22 23.34
C ASP A 83 3.24 13.85 22.09
N LEU A 84 2.00 13.36 22.23
CA LEU A 84 1.12 12.99 21.11
C LEU A 84 0.05 14.06 20.84
N ARG A 85 -0.24 14.93 21.82
CA ARG A 85 -1.28 15.97 21.70
C ARG A 85 -1.00 16.88 20.50
N GLY A 86 -2.02 17.09 19.66
CA GLY A 86 -1.93 17.91 18.46
C GLY A 86 -1.10 17.32 17.31
N LYS A 87 -0.53 16.12 17.47
CA LYS A 87 0.32 15.47 16.44
C LYS A 87 -0.44 14.46 15.57
N ARG A 88 -1.78 14.51 15.53
CA ARG A 88 -2.62 13.62 14.70
C ARG A 88 -2.16 13.59 13.24
N SER A 89 -1.89 14.75 12.64
CA SER A 89 -1.43 14.84 11.25
C SER A 89 -0.07 14.19 11.01
N ILE A 90 0.80 14.11 12.02
CA ILE A 90 2.11 13.44 11.91
C ILE A 90 1.93 11.92 12.03
N ILE A 91 1.14 11.46 13.01
CA ILE A 91 0.91 10.03 13.24
C ILE A 91 0.18 9.38 12.05
N PHE A 92 -0.90 10.01 11.57
CA PHE A 92 -1.75 9.41 10.55
C PHE A 92 -1.47 9.94 9.14
N GLY A 93 -0.64 10.98 8.99
CA GLY A 93 -0.38 11.61 7.70
C GLY A 93 -1.68 12.07 7.04
N ASN A 94 -1.84 11.70 5.77
CA ASN A 94 -3.03 11.93 4.96
C ASN A 94 -3.92 10.68 4.79
N VAL A 95 -3.93 9.74 5.76
CA VAL A 95 -4.75 8.51 5.70
C VAL A 95 -6.23 8.80 5.44
N GLU A 96 -6.79 9.85 6.03
CA GLU A 96 -8.19 10.23 5.82
C GLU A 96 -8.51 10.54 4.35
N LYS A 97 -7.60 11.24 3.65
CA LYS A 97 -7.75 11.52 2.22
C LYS A 97 -7.61 10.26 1.36
N LEU A 98 -6.70 9.35 1.75
CA LEU A 98 -6.57 8.06 1.08
C LEU A 98 -7.85 7.24 1.25
N TRP A 99 -8.33 7.10 2.48
CA TRP A 99 -9.59 6.40 2.77
C TRP A 99 -10.77 6.97 1.97
N ASP A 100 -10.90 8.29 1.93
CA ASP A 100 -11.95 8.97 1.19
C ASP A 100 -11.88 8.66 -0.31
N PHE A 101 -10.70 8.82 -0.92
CA PHE A 101 -10.47 8.48 -2.33
C PHE A 101 -10.84 7.02 -2.65
N HIS A 102 -10.31 6.09 -1.85
CA HIS A 102 -10.50 4.66 -2.10
C HIS A 102 -11.97 4.23 -1.90
N THR A 103 -12.63 4.73 -0.86
CA THR A 103 -14.03 4.39 -0.54
C THR A 103 -15.02 5.03 -1.51
N GLN A 104 -14.81 6.31 -1.84
CA GLN A 104 -15.78 7.06 -2.62
C GLN A 104 -15.67 6.83 -4.12
N TYR A 105 -14.46 6.56 -4.64
CA TYR A 105 -14.18 6.51 -6.07
C TYR A 105 -13.52 5.20 -6.49
N PHE A 106 -12.30 4.93 -6.00
CA PHE A 106 -11.46 3.91 -6.61
C PHE A 106 -12.02 2.48 -6.50
N LEU A 107 -12.51 2.08 -5.32
CA LEU A 107 -13.12 0.76 -5.14
C LEU A 107 -14.35 0.58 -6.03
N LYS A 108 -15.18 1.61 -6.19
CA LYS A 108 -16.38 1.54 -7.03
C LYS A 108 -16.00 1.39 -8.51
N ASP A 109 -15.01 2.15 -8.97
CA ASP A 109 -14.51 2.03 -10.35
C ASP A 109 -13.91 0.64 -10.60
N LEU A 110 -13.17 0.07 -9.64
CA LEU A 110 -12.67 -1.31 -9.72
C LEU A 110 -13.80 -2.34 -9.81
N GLU A 111 -14.84 -2.20 -9.01
CA GLU A 111 -16.01 -3.08 -9.02
C GLU A 111 -16.79 -2.98 -10.34
N LEU A 112 -16.87 -1.80 -10.96
CA LEU A 112 -17.47 -1.63 -12.28
C LEU A 112 -16.65 -2.34 -13.38
N CYS A 113 -15.34 -2.46 -13.20
CA CYS A 113 -14.45 -3.18 -14.10
C CYS A 113 -14.39 -4.70 -13.84
N ALA A 114 -15.15 -5.25 -12.88
CA ALA A 114 -15.00 -6.64 -12.44
C ALA A 114 -15.10 -7.69 -13.56
N HIS A 115 -15.90 -7.43 -14.59
CA HIS A 115 -16.10 -8.33 -15.73
C HIS A 115 -15.34 -7.90 -17.00
N CYS A 116 -14.53 -6.84 -16.92
CA CYS A 116 -13.70 -6.37 -18.02
C CYS A 116 -12.27 -6.06 -17.50
N PRO A 117 -11.44 -7.10 -17.27
CA PRO A 117 -10.10 -6.95 -16.70
C PRO A 117 -9.21 -5.96 -17.43
N LEU A 118 -9.39 -5.82 -18.75
CA LEU A 118 -8.55 -4.97 -19.59
C LEU A 118 -8.90 -3.49 -19.49
N SER A 119 -10.10 -3.13 -19.00
CA SER A 119 -10.48 -1.73 -18.77
C SER A 119 -9.92 -1.15 -17.47
N ILE A 120 -9.23 -1.98 -16.67
CA ILE A 120 -8.72 -1.55 -15.37
C ILE A 120 -7.58 -0.54 -15.50
N SER A 121 -6.80 -0.59 -16.58
CA SER A 121 -5.75 0.40 -16.85
C SER A 121 -6.33 1.81 -16.87
N SER A 122 -7.47 2.00 -17.54
CA SER A 122 -8.18 3.28 -17.58
C SER A 122 -8.67 3.73 -16.19
N CYS A 123 -9.03 2.79 -15.30
CA CYS A 123 -9.36 3.11 -13.91
C CYS A 123 -8.15 3.70 -13.17
N PHE A 124 -6.97 3.07 -13.26
CA PHE A 124 -5.75 3.60 -12.65
C PHE A 124 -5.34 4.95 -13.24
N LEU A 125 -5.32 5.07 -14.55
CA LEU A 125 -4.86 6.28 -15.25
C LEU A 125 -5.79 7.48 -15.02
N ARG A 126 -7.10 7.26 -14.89
CA ARG A 126 -8.05 8.33 -14.54
C ARG A 126 -7.75 8.98 -13.19
N HIS A 127 -7.18 8.21 -12.26
CA HIS A 127 -6.96 8.63 -10.88
C HIS A 127 -5.47 8.90 -10.57
N GLU A 128 -4.65 9.16 -11.59
CA GLU A 128 -3.21 9.40 -11.44
C GLU A 128 -2.90 10.51 -10.42
N ASP A 129 -3.62 11.64 -10.49
CA ASP A 129 -3.44 12.77 -9.57
C ASP A 129 -3.71 12.37 -8.10
N GLN A 130 -4.72 11.52 -7.88
CA GLN A 130 -5.07 11.01 -6.55
C GLN A 130 -4.01 10.05 -6.03
N PHE A 131 -3.41 9.22 -6.89
CA PHE A 131 -2.28 8.37 -6.52
C PHE A 131 -1.04 9.18 -6.08
N GLY A 132 -0.91 10.43 -6.51
CA GLY A 132 0.10 11.37 -6.01
C GLY A 132 0.08 11.56 -4.48
N MET A 133 -1.05 11.31 -3.82
CA MET A 133 -1.17 11.37 -2.35
C MET A 133 -0.30 10.33 -1.63
N TYR A 134 0.08 9.23 -2.29
CA TYR A 134 0.94 8.22 -1.69
C TYR A 134 2.40 8.66 -1.54
N ALA A 135 2.88 9.57 -2.39
CA ALA A 135 4.19 10.17 -2.22
C ALA A 135 4.26 11.01 -0.94
N LEU A 136 3.20 11.79 -0.66
CA LEU A 136 3.06 12.56 0.58
C LEU A 136 2.98 11.64 1.81
N TYR A 137 2.21 10.56 1.71
CA TYR A 137 2.11 9.59 2.80
C TYR A 137 3.46 8.94 3.11
N SER A 138 4.15 8.48 2.07
CA SER A 138 5.46 7.84 2.18
C SER A 138 6.51 8.79 2.77
N LYS A 139 6.47 10.07 2.38
CA LYS A 139 7.32 11.12 2.95
C LYS A 139 7.08 11.32 4.46
N ASN A 140 5.82 11.27 4.90
CA ASN A 140 5.47 11.44 6.32
C ASN A 140 5.80 10.19 7.17
N LYS A 141 5.76 8.99 6.58
CA LYS A 141 5.84 7.72 7.32
C LYS A 141 7.03 7.61 8.30
N PRO A 142 8.27 8.03 7.96
CA PRO A 142 9.39 7.98 8.92
C PRO A 142 9.15 8.81 10.18
N GLN A 143 8.47 9.96 10.07
CA GLN A 143 8.15 10.82 11.21
C GLN A 143 7.06 10.19 12.09
N SER A 144 6.05 9.59 11.48
CA SER A 144 5.04 8.77 12.17
C SER A 144 5.72 7.65 12.97
N ASP A 145 6.59 6.87 12.33
CA ASP A 145 7.24 5.71 12.97
C ASP A 145 8.15 6.10 14.13
N ALA A 146 8.90 7.20 13.98
CA ALA A 146 9.71 7.73 15.05
C ALA A 146 8.86 8.17 16.25
N LEU A 147 7.73 8.84 16.01
CA LEU A 147 6.83 9.31 17.07
C LEU A 147 6.14 8.14 17.79
N LEU A 148 5.67 7.14 17.04
CA LEU A 148 5.05 5.95 17.61
C LEU A 148 6.06 5.10 18.41
N SER A 149 7.25 4.88 17.88
CA SER A 149 8.30 4.12 18.57
C SER A 149 8.72 4.75 19.90
N SER A 150 8.76 6.08 19.96
CA SER A 150 9.24 6.82 21.13
C SER A 150 8.17 7.07 22.20
N HIS A 151 6.93 7.34 21.81
CA HIS A 151 5.89 7.80 22.76
C HIS A 151 4.50 7.20 22.50
N GLY A 152 4.26 6.53 21.37
CA GLY A 152 2.92 6.08 20.95
C GLY A 152 2.64 4.60 21.15
N ASN A 153 3.65 3.74 21.03
CA ASN A 153 3.45 2.29 21.04
C ASN A 153 2.91 1.79 22.38
N GLU A 154 3.35 2.33 23.51
CA GLU A 154 2.82 1.89 24.82
C GLU A 154 1.37 2.33 25.03
N PHE A 155 1.00 3.55 24.60
CA PHE A 155 -0.36 4.07 24.70
C PHE A 155 -1.34 3.29 23.81
N PHE A 156 -0.99 3.11 22.54
CA PHE A 156 -1.87 2.42 21.59
C PHE A 156 -1.86 0.89 21.71
N LYS A 157 -0.82 0.27 22.32
CA LYS A 157 -0.82 -1.18 22.61
C LYS A 157 -1.80 -1.56 23.73
N GLN A 158 -2.05 -0.67 24.69
CA GLN A 158 -3.06 -0.94 25.72
C GLN A 158 -4.49 -0.90 25.18
N MET A 159 -4.66 -0.34 23.99
CA MET A 159 -5.91 -0.25 23.25
C MET A 159 -6.02 -1.33 22.16
N GLU A 160 -5.50 -2.53 22.40
CA GLU A 160 -5.83 -3.70 21.56
C GLU A 160 -7.36 -3.89 21.58
N LEU A 161 -8.03 -3.22 20.63
CA LEU A 161 -9.48 -3.09 20.47
C LEU A 161 -10.14 -4.39 19.98
N GLY A 162 -9.55 -5.55 20.32
CA GLY A 162 -10.07 -6.87 19.97
C GLY A 162 -9.73 -7.34 18.56
N ASP A 163 -8.89 -6.62 17.81
CA ASP A 163 -8.43 -7.02 16.47
C ASP A 163 -6.92 -7.31 16.42
N LYS A 164 -6.50 -8.11 15.43
CA LYS A 164 -5.27 -8.94 15.45
C LYS A 164 -3.92 -8.21 15.24
N MET A 165 -3.85 -6.87 15.19
CA MET A 165 -2.62 -6.13 14.80
C MET A 165 -2.50 -4.74 15.47
N ASP A 166 -1.28 -4.24 15.60
CA ASP A 166 -1.00 -2.92 16.19
C ASP A 166 -1.18 -1.75 15.19
N LEU A 167 -1.27 -0.50 15.71
CA LEU A 167 -1.44 0.70 14.89
C LEU A 167 -0.34 0.85 13.84
N ALA A 168 0.91 0.54 14.20
CA ALA A 168 2.03 0.61 13.27
C ALA A 168 1.81 -0.30 12.04
N SER A 169 1.25 -1.50 12.23
CA SER A 169 0.91 -2.42 11.14
C SER A 169 -0.21 -1.87 10.24
N TYR A 170 -1.23 -1.22 10.82
CA TYR A 170 -2.27 -0.55 10.03
C TYR A 170 -1.70 0.59 9.17
N LEU A 171 -0.78 1.38 9.72
CA LEU A 171 -0.14 2.49 9.00
C LEU A 171 0.86 2.03 7.93
N LEU A 172 1.24 0.75 7.89
CA LEU A 172 2.02 0.20 6.77
C LEU A 172 1.16 -0.15 5.56
N LYS A 173 -0.15 -0.33 5.73
CA LYS A 173 -1.05 -0.80 4.67
C LYS A 173 -1.04 0.09 3.41
N PRO A 174 -1.01 1.43 3.46
CA PRO A 174 -0.92 2.24 2.25
C PRO A 174 0.34 1.97 1.41
N ILE A 175 1.49 1.78 2.07
CA ILE A 175 2.75 1.46 1.37
C ILE A 175 2.67 0.07 0.74
N GLN A 176 2.14 -0.90 1.48
CA GLN A 176 1.93 -2.26 0.99
C GLN A 176 0.93 -2.30 -0.17
N ARG A 177 -0.11 -1.45 -0.16
CA ARG A 177 -1.15 -1.41 -1.19
C ARG A 177 -0.57 -1.00 -2.54
N MET A 178 0.30 0.01 -2.58
CA MET A 178 0.97 0.43 -3.81
C MET A 178 1.84 -0.69 -4.39
N SER A 179 2.59 -1.41 -3.56
CA SER A 179 3.34 -2.59 -3.99
C SER A 179 2.41 -3.69 -4.52
N LYS A 180 1.25 -3.89 -3.91
CA LYS A 180 0.26 -4.88 -4.36
C LYS A 180 -0.34 -4.53 -5.72
N TYR A 181 -0.66 -3.26 -5.99
CA TYR A 181 -1.12 -2.83 -7.31
C TYR A 181 -0.07 -3.10 -8.39
N ALA A 182 1.20 -2.76 -8.15
CA ALA A 182 2.27 -3.01 -9.11
C ALA A 182 2.39 -4.51 -9.45
N LEU A 183 2.27 -5.40 -8.45
CA LEU A 183 2.30 -6.84 -8.67
C LEU A 183 1.10 -7.34 -9.49
N LEU A 184 -0.12 -6.93 -9.12
CA LEU A 184 -1.33 -7.37 -9.81
C LEU A 184 -1.41 -6.84 -11.25
N LEU A 185 -1.03 -5.57 -11.48
CA LEU A 185 -0.93 -5.00 -12.84
C LEU A 185 0.11 -5.74 -13.69
N LYS A 186 1.26 -6.09 -13.09
CA LYS A 186 2.27 -6.91 -13.76
C LYS A 186 1.75 -8.30 -14.14
N ASP A 187 0.97 -8.92 -13.26
CA ASP A 187 0.38 -10.22 -13.53
C ASP A 187 -0.69 -10.13 -14.63
N LEU A 188 -1.51 -9.07 -14.67
CA LEU A 188 -2.41 -8.80 -15.81
C LEU A 188 -1.64 -8.66 -17.13
N ILE A 189 -0.52 -7.92 -17.14
CA ILE A 189 0.30 -7.74 -18.35
C ILE A 189 0.84 -9.07 -18.88
N LYS A 190 1.21 -10.01 -18.00
CA LYS A 190 1.72 -11.34 -18.41
C LYS A 190 0.64 -12.21 -19.06
N GLU A 191 -0.60 -12.06 -18.60
CA GLU A 191 -1.73 -12.84 -19.09
C GLU A 191 -2.36 -12.24 -20.36
N CYS A 192 -2.08 -10.96 -20.66
CA CYS A 192 -2.52 -10.29 -21.89
C CYS A 192 -1.84 -10.87 -23.14
N SER A 193 -2.62 -11.01 -24.21
CA SER A 193 -2.13 -11.48 -25.51
C SER A 193 -1.54 -10.34 -26.34
N GLN A 194 -0.59 -10.64 -27.24
CA GLN A 194 0.00 -9.64 -28.13
C GLN A 194 -1.01 -9.00 -29.11
N SER A 195 -2.18 -9.61 -29.31
CA SER A 195 -3.28 -9.04 -30.10
C SER A 195 -4.01 -7.89 -29.40
N GLN A 196 -3.72 -7.62 -28.13
CA GLN A 196 -4.32 -6.56 -27.31
C GLN A 196 -3.27 -5.47 -27.03
N GLU A 197 -2.70 -4.92 -28.10
CA GLU A 197 -1.54 -4.02 -28.02
C GLU A 197 -1.86 -2.72 -27.27
N GLN A 198 -3.04 -2.15 -27.49
CA GLN A 198 -3.47 -0.92 -26.82
C GLN A 198 -3.70 -1.15 -25.32
N GLU A 199 -4.43 -2.20 -24.94
CA GLU A 199 -4.72 -2.50 -23.55
C GLU A 199 -3.44 -2.85 -22.78
N LEU A 200 -2.52 -3.57 -23.43
CA LEU A 200 -1.21 -3.88 -22.89
C LEU A 200 -0.34 -2.63 -22.71
N SER A 201 -0.40 -1.68 -23.66
CA SER A 201 0.24 -0.36 -23.52
C SER A 201 -0.31 0.38 -22.30
N ASP A 202 -1.63 0.50 -22.19
CA ASP A 202 -2.27 1.23 -21.10
C ASP A 202 -2.00 0.59 -19.73
N LEU A 203 -1.98 -0.75 -19.65
CA LEU A 203 -1.61 -1.49 -18.44
C LEU A 203 -0.16 -1.21 -18.02
N ARG A 204 0.77 -1.12 -18.97
CA ARG A 204 2.17 -0.76 -18.68
C ARG A 204 2.27 0.67 -18.17
N THR A 205 1.55 1.61 -18.79
CA THR A 205 1.50 3.00 -18.31
C THR A 205 0.95 3.08 -16.89
N ALA A 206 -0.12 2.31 -16.58
CA ALA A 206 -0.67 2.24 -15.22
C ALA A 206 0.33 1.63 -14.22
N GLU A 207 1.02 0.55 -14.60
CA GLU A 207 2.06 -0.08 -13.76
C GLU A 207 3.22 0.89 -13.47
N ASP A 208 3.68 1.62 -14.50
CA ASP A 208 4.76 2.60 -14.39
C ASP A 208 4.37 3.80 -13.53
N MET A 209 3.13 4.28 -13.63
CA MET A 209 2.58 5.33 -12.76
C MET A 209 2.60 4.90 -11.29
N VAL A 210 2.10 3.70 -10.97
CA VAL A 210 2.10 3.19 -9.58
C VAL A 210 3.54 3.05 -9.04
N LYS A 211 4.46 2.52 -9.85
CA LYS A 211 5.89 2.43 -9.50
C LYS A 211 6.56 3.79 -9.35
N PHE A 212 6.18 4.76 -10.17
CA PHE A 212 6.69 6.11 -10.07
C PHE A 212 6.32 6.72 -8.71
N GLN A 213 5.05 6.61 -8.29
CA GLN A 213 4.61 7.15 -7.00
C GLN A 213 5.32 6.51 -5.80
N LEU A 214 5.61 5.20 -5.86
CA LEU A 214 6.42 4.51 -4.87
C LEU A 214 7.84 5.09 -4.74
N ARG A 215 8.46 5.42 -5.87
CA ARG A 215 9.82 5.99 -5.90
C ARG A 215 9.83 7.47 -5.52
N HIS A 216 8.82 8.23 -5.94
CA HIS A 216 8.76 9.67 -5.73
C HIS A 216 8.74 10.04 -4.24
N GLY A 217 8.09 9.24 -3.39
CA GLY A 217 8.17 9.40 -1.94
C GLY A 217 9.61 9.31 -1.40
N ASN A 218 10.41 8.40 -1.94
CA ASN A 218 11.83 8.25 -1.57
C ASN A 218 12.69 9.41 -2.09
N ASP A 219 12.42 9.87 -3.31
CA ASP A 219 13.15 11.00 -3.90
C ASP A 219 12.95 12.28 -3.08
N LEU A 220 11.72 12.54 -2.61
CA LEU A 220 11.43 13.69 -1.74
C LEU A 220 12.20 13.63 -0.43
N LEU A 221 12.36 12.44 0.16
CA LEU A 221 13.16 12.25 1.39
C LEU A 221 14.65 12.50 1.13
N ALA A 222 15.17 12.02 0.00
CA ALA A 222 16.57 12.26 -0.39
C ALA A 222 16.84 13.75 -0.64
N MET A 223 15.91 14.45 -1.31
CA MET A 223 16.00 15.90 -1.54
C MET A 223 16.02 16.71 -0.24
N ASP A 224 15.19 16.36 0.73
CA ASP A 224 15.16 17.04 2.04
C ASP A 224 16.45 16.82 2.83
N ALA A 225 17.02 15.61 2.77
CA ALA A 225 18.29 15.29 3.43
C ALA A 225 19.45 16.15 2.90
N ILE A 226 19.54 16.34 1.58
CA ILE A 226 20.57 17.19 0.96
C ILE A 226 20.45 18.65 1.45
N ARG A 227 19.24 19.21 1.46
CA ARG A 227 19.03 20.59 1.94
C ARG A 227 19.40 20.79 3.40
N SER A 228 19.18 19.78 4.24
CA SER A 228 19.56 19.85 5.66
C SER A 228 21.08 19.84 5.89
N CYS A 229 21.85 19.28 4.94
CA CYS A 229 23.31 19.29 4.99
C CYS A 229 23.89 20.68 4.66
N ASP A 230 23.34 21.38 3.66
CA ASP A 230 23.85 22.68 3.21
C ASP A 230 23.71 23.79 4.28
N VAL A 231 22.68 23.72 5.12
CA VAL A 231 22.44 24.70 6.20
C VAL A 231 23.36 24.45 7.40
N SER A 232 23.77 23.20 7.64
CA SER A 232 24.62 22.82 8.77
C SER A 232 26.08 23.24 8.60
N SER A 233 26.53 23.50 7.37
CA SER A 233 27.90 23.95 7.06
C SER A 233 28.06 25.47 7.06
N ALA A 234 26.98 26.23 7.29
CA ALA A 234 27.00 27.70 7.26
C ALA A 234 27.06 28.35 8.66
N HIS A 235 27.18 27.59 9.75
CA HIS A 235 27.24 28.10 11.13
C HIS A 235 28.43 27.53 11.92
N THR A 236 29.63 27.66 11.37
CA THR A 236 30.89 27.47 12.12
C THR A 236 31.88 28.56 11.76
#